data_AF-A0A0D7WX02-F1
#
_entry.id   AF-A0A0D7WX02-F1
#
_cell.length_a   1.000
_cell.length_b   1.000
_cell.length_c   1.000
_cell.angle_alpha   90.00
_cell.angle_beta   90.00
_cell.angle_gamma   90.00
#
_symmetry.space_group_name_H-M   'P 1'
#
loop_
_entity.id
_entity.type
_entity.pdbx_description
1 polymer ?
#
loop_
_entity_poly.entity_id
_entity_poly.type
_entity_poly.pdbx_seq_one_letter_code
_entity_poly.pdbx_strand_id
1 'polypeptide(L)'
;TTTDEKGDPILRWIGVKIKNASKIWVNVDNKLKGTLYVEANHETAIWGRNCWGRDDDGSDVWYELYIAPMLMEFDHEALKSIRKREKLTQQQVADSIGAAVRTYQKWESGHTTPDCQYLLRLMNVLDIREPKEITKTTNF
;
A
#
# COMPACT_ATOMS: atom_id res chain seq x y z
N THR A 1 -27.58 13.23 5.98
CA THR A 1 -26.60 12.84 7.03
C THR A 1 -25.65 11.82 6.44
N THR A 2 -24.37 11.84 6.83
CA THR A 2 -23.37 10.84 6.39
C THR A 2 -23.47 9.53 7.16
N THR A 3 -24.53 9.38 7.95
CA THR A 3 -24.86 8.23 8.79
C THR A 3 -26.28 7.77 8.51
N ASP A 4 -26.55 6.48 8.72
CA ASP A 4 -27.90 5.92 8.66
C ASP A 4 -28.71 6.24 9.94
N GLU A 5 -29.93 5.70 10.04
CA GLU A 5 -30.85 5.91 11.16
C GLU A 5 -30.32 5.38 12.49
N LYS A 6 -29.30 4.51 12.47
CA LYS A 6 -28.65 3.94 13.66
C LYS A 6 -27.37 4.69 14.05
N GLY A 7 -26.96 5.68 13.24
CA GLY A 7 -25.72 6.42 13.43
C GLY A 7 -24.50 5.77 12.78
N ASP A 8 -24.67 4.69 12.02
CA ASP A 8 -23.58 4.02 11.32
C ASP A 8 -23.18 4.82 10.07
N PRO A 9 -21.88 4.98 9.77
CA PRO A 9 -21.44 5.77 8.62
C PRO A 9 -21.83 5.13 7.28
N ILE A 10 -22.39 5.95 6.39
CA ILE A 10 -22.67 5.58 4.99
C ILE A 10 -21.41 5.84 4.16
N LEU A 11 -20.47 4.88 4.19
CA LEU A 11 -19.14 4.98 3.58
C LEU A 11 -19.15 5.34 2.08
N ARG A 12 -20.13 4.81 1.32
CA ARG A 12 -20.30 5.09 -0.12
C ARG A 12 -20.47 6.58 -0.40
N TRP A 13 -21.17 7.32 0.46
CA TRP A 13 -21.51 8.73 0.23
C TRP A 13 -20.35 9.66 0.51
N ILE A 14 -19.45 9.27 1.41
CA ILE A 14 -18.25 10.04 1.75
C ILE A 14 -17.03 9.62 0.92
N GLY A 15 -17.21 8.73 -0.06
CA GLY A 15 -16.12 8.32 -0.95
C GLY A 15 -15.04 7.51 -0.25
N VAL A 16 -15.40 6.72 0.76
CA VAL A 16 -14.47 5.84 1.48
C VAL A 16 -14.91 4.39 1.30
N LYS A 17 -13.97 3.49 1.06
CA LYS A 17 -14.18 2.04 1.09
C LYS A 17 -13.28 1.46 2.16
N ILE A 18 -13.82 0.59 3.00
CA ILE A 18 -13.09 -0.08 4.08
C ILE A 18 -13.40 -1.57 4.01
N LYS A 19 -12.37 -2.42 4.11
CA LYS A 19 -12.49 -3.87 4.30
C LYS A 19 -11.84 -4.27 5.63
N ASN A 20 -12.45 -5.21 6.34
CA ASN A 20 -11.95 -5.87 7.55
C ASN A 20 -11.47 -4.93 8.68
N ALA A 21 -12.07 -3.75 8.84
CA ALA A 21 -11.78 -2.92 10.02
C ALA A 21 -12.31 -3.58 11.30
N SER A 22 -11.56 -3.45 12.39
CA SER A 22 -12.02 -3.90 13.72
C SER A 22 -13.22 -3.09 14.19
N LYS A 23 -13.24 -1.80 13.89
CA LYS A 23 -14.32 -0.89 14.24
C LYS A 23 -14.34 0.33 13.32
N ILE A 24 -15.54 0.83 13.03
CA ILE A 24 -15.76 2.07 12.29
C ILE A 24 -16.75 2.92 13.10
N TRP A 25 -16.45 4.19 13.34
CA TRP A 25 -17.38 5.10 14.03
C TRP A 25 -17.17 6.54 13.59
N VAL A 26 -18.16 7.40 13.88
CA VAL A 26 -18.12 8.83 13.58
C VAL A 26 -18.27 9.63 14.86
N ASN A 27 -17.51 10.71 14.97
CA ASN A 27 -17.78 11.77 15.94
C ASN A 27 -18.25 13.01 15.18
N VAL A 28 -19.41 13.56 15.53
CA VAL A 28 -19.93 14.80 14.95
C VAL A 28 -19.88 15.88 16.01
N ASP A 29 -19.17 16.97 15.73
CA ASP A 29 -19.12 18.11 16.64
C ASP A 29 -20.42 18.93 16.63
N ASN A 30 -20.53 19.87 17.56
CA ASN A 30 -21.68 20.77 17.68
C ASN A 30 -21.86 21.71 16.46
N LYS A 31 -20.92 21.71 15.51
CA LYS A 31 -20.95 22.47 14.25
C LYS A 31 -21.23 21.57 13.04
N LEU A 32 -21.71 20.35 13.27
CA LEU A 32 -22.02 19.34 12.25
C LEU A 32 -20.80 18.90 11.42
N LYS A 33 -19.59 19.05 11.94
CA LYS A 33 -18.38 18.48 11.34
C LYS A 33 -18.17 17.07 11.86
N GLY A 34 -18.31 16.10 10.97
CA GLY A 34 -18.05 14.68 11.25
C GLY A 34 -16.58 14.31 11.03
N THR A 35 -15.99 13.59 11.98
CA THR A 35 -14.73 12.87 11.81
C THR A 35 -15.01 11.38 11.79
N LEU A 36 -14.60 10.70 10.72
CA LEU A 36 -14.66 9.24 10.61
C LEU A 36 -13.40 8.65 11.24
N TYR A 37 -13.59 7.66 12.09
CA TYR A 37 -12.52 6.89 12.69
C TYR A 37 -12.62 5.44 12.24
N VAL A 38 -11.46 4.84 11.98
CA VAL A 38 -11.30 3.45 11.59
C VAL A 38 -10.25 2.83 12.49
N GLU A 39 -10.62 1.80 13.22
CA GLU A 39 -9.67 0.97 13.95
C GLU A 39 -9.19 -0.14 13.01
N ALA A 40 -7.95 0.00 12.53
CA ALA A 40 -7.32 -0.95 11.62
C ALA A 40 -6.69 -2.13 12.36
N ASN A 41 -6.71 -3.29 11.72
CA ASN A 41 -5.99 -4.51 12.11
C ASN A 41 -5.06 -4.96 10.97
N HIS A 42 -4.42 -6.12 11.16
CA HIS A 42 -3.45 -6.70 10.23
C HIS A 42 -4.03 -7.09 8.86
N GLU A 43 -5.35 -7.09 8.69
CA GLU A 43 -6.08 -7.40 7.45
C GLU A 43 -6.95 -6.23 6.96
N THR A 44 -6.79 -5.02 7.49
CA THR A 44 -7.60 -3.86 7.10
C THR A 44 -7.10 -3.24 5.80
N ALA A 45 -8.02 -2.90 4.90
CA ALA A 45 -7.74 -2.09 3.72
C ALA A 45 -8.70 -0.90 3.61
N ILE A 46 -8.18 0.26 3.24
CA ILE A 46 -8.91 1.52 3.15
C ILE A 46 -8.57 2.19 1.82
N TRP A 47 -9.61 2.54 1.06
CA TRP A 47 -9.51 3.33 -0.15
C TRP A 47 -10.30 4.62 -0.04
N GLY A 48 -9.75 5.67 -0.64
CA GLY A 48 -10.37 6.98 -0.76
C GLY A 48 -10.66 7.31 -2.22
N ARG A 49 -11.85 7.83 -2.49
CA ARG A 49 -12.28 8.21 -3.83
C ARG A 49 -11.85 9.63 -4.15
N ASN A 50 -11.16 9.80 -5.28
CA ASN A 50 -10.71 11.09 -5.80
C ASN A 50 -9.91 11.95 -4.79
N CYS A 51 -9.30 11.33 -3.77
CA CYS A 51 -8.61 12.05 -2.70
C CYS A 51 -7.41 12.85 -3.19
N TRP A 52 -6.87 12.50 -4.35
CA TRP A 52 -5.69 13.12 -4.95
C TRP A 52 -5.91 13.64 -6.37
N GLY A 53 -7.15 13.62 -6.86
CA GLY A 53 -7.48 13.98 -8.24
C GLY A 53 -8.49 13.02 -8.86
N ARG A 54 -8.75 13.23 -10.15
CA ARG A 54 -9.48 12.30 -11.03
C ARG A 54 -8.53 11.80 -12.10
N ASP A 55 -8.89 10.75 -12.80
CA ASP A 55 -8.16 10.33 -13.99
C ASP A 55 -8.23 11.40 -15.08
N ASP A 56 -7.30 11.34 -16.04
CA ASP A 56 -7.21 12.28 -17.16
C ASP A 56 -8.49 12.31 -18.01
N ASP A 57 -9.25 11.21 -18.04
CA ASP A 57 -10.54 11.10 -18.71
C ASP A 57 -11.73 11.60 -17.86
N GLY A 58 -11.47 12.08 -16.64
CA GLY A 58 -12.46 12.59 -15.70
C GLY A 58 -13.19 11.52 -14.89
N SER A 59 -12.83 10.24 -15.02
CA SER A 59 -13.44 9.15 -14.26
C SER A 59 -13.00 9.13 -12.79
N ASP A 60 -13.81 8.48 -11.95
CA ASP A 60 -13.57 8.36 -10.51
C ASP A 60 -12.46 7.34 -10.23
N VAL A 61 -11.46 7.74 -9.44
CA VAL A 61 -10.32 6.90 -9.02
C VAL A 61 -10.41 6.55 -7.55
N TRP A 62 -10.07 5.31 -7.22
CA TRP A 62 -9.91 4.87 -5.83
C TRP A 62 -8.43 4.72 -5.49
N TYR A 63 -7.97 5.50 -4.53
CA TYR A 63 -6.60 5.48 -4.04
C TYR A 63 -6.50 4.65 -2.77
N GLU A 64 -5.49 3.80 -2.70
CA GLU A 64 -5.12 3.08 -1.47
C GLU A 64 -4.63 4.11 -0.43
N LEU A 65 -5.42 4.29 0.64
CA LEU A 65 -5.04 5.16 1.77
C LEU A 65 -4.31 4.36 2.84
N TYR A 66 -4.69 3.10 3.02
CA TYR A 66 -4.05 2.17 3.95
C TYR A 66 -4.29 0.74 3.49
N ILE A 67 -3.23 -0.06 3.44
CA ILE A 67 -3.29 -1.50 3.20
C ILE A 67 -2.47 -2.13 4.32
N ALA A 68 -3.06 -3.07 5.05
CA ALA A 68 -2.36 -3.71 6.15
C ALA A 68 -1.29 -4.70 5.66
N PRO A 69 -0.26 -5.00 6.46
CA PRO A 69 0.86 -5.84 6.02
C PRO A 69 0.47 -7.26 5.57
N MET A 70 -0.57 -7.89 6.14
CA MET A 70 -1.00 -9.22 5.69
C MET A 70 -1.76 -9.20 4.37
N LEU A 71 -2.03 -8.00 3.85
CA LEU A 71 -2.67 -7.78 2.56
C LEU A 71 -1.68 -7.44 1.45
N MET A 72 -0.38 -7.48 1.73
CA MET A 72 0.68 -7.10 0.81
C MET A 72 1.48 -8.33 0.39
N GLU A 73 1.85 -8.39 -0.89
CA GLU A 73 2.86 -9.31 -1.40
C GLU A 73 4.02 -8.56 -2.02
N PHE A 74 5.20 -9.18 -1.99
CA PHE A 74 6.40 -8.64 -2.60
C PHE A 74 6.23 -8.52 -4.12
N ASP A 75 6.49 -7.34 -4.67
CA ASP A 75 6.40 -7.08 -6.09
C ASP A 75 7.79 -7.15 -6.74
N HIS A 76 8.08 -8.30 -7.35
CA HIS A 76 9.34 -8.54 -8.05
C HIS A 76 9.52 -7.69 -9.32
N GLU A 77 8.43 -7.34 -10.00
CA GLU A 77 8.49 -6.46 -11.17
C GLU A 77 8.77 -5.03 -10.75
N ALA A 78 8.19 -4.57 -9.62
CA ALA A 78 8.53 -3.30 -9.03
C ALA A 78 10.01 -3.23 -8.61
N LEU A 79 10.54 -4.26 -7.92
CA LEU A 79 11.97 -4.34 -7.59
C LEU A 79 12.84 -4.14 -8.83
N LYS A 80 12.54 -4.89 -9.90
CA LYS A 80 13.30 -4.84 -11.15
C LYS A 80 13.18 -3.49 -11.86
N SER A 81 12.01 -2.89 -11.84
CA SER A 81 11.75 -1.55 -12.40
C SER A 81 12.55 -0.49 -11.65
N ILE A 82 12.50 -0.51 -10.32
CA ILE A 82 13.24 0.40 -9.44
C ILE A 82 14.75 0.25 -9.65
N ARG A 83 15.29 -0.97 -9.65
CA ARG A 83 16.71 -1.18 -9.95
C ARG A 83 17.11 -0.53 -11.29
N LYS A 84 16.29 -0.70 -12.33
CA LYS A 84 16.56 -0.10 -13.65
C LYS A 84 16.48 1.43 -13.61
N ARG A 85 15.54 2.01 -12.86
CA ARG A 85 15.44 3.46 -12.60
C ARG A 85 16.75 3.98 -11.98
N GLU A 86 17.28 3.25 -11.00
CA GLU A 86 18.58 3.55 -10.36
C GLU A 86 19.80 3.22 -11.25
N LYS A 87 19.60 2.67 -12.45
CA LYS A 87 20.64 2.30 -13.42
C LYS A 87 21.69 1.31 -12.87
N LEU A 88 21.29 0.47 -11.91
CA LEU A 88 22.17 -0.55 -11.32
C LEU A 88 21.99 -1.90 -12.03
N THR A 89 23.06 -2.69 -12.10
CA THR A 89 22.99 -4.10 -12.51
C THR A 89 22.53 -4.99 -11.35
N GLN A 90 22.05 -6.20 -11.66
CA GLN A 90 21.69 -7.18 -10.62
C GLN A 90 22.88 -7.52 -9.72
N GLN A 91 24.09 -7.58 -10.28
CA GLN A 91 25.33 -7.82 -9.55
C GLN A 91 25.63 -6.68 -8.56
N GLN A 92 25.56 -5.42 -9.01
CA GLN A 92 25.81 -4.27 -8.15
C GLN A 92 24.86 -4.19 -6.96
N VAL A 93 23.57 -4.49 -7.16
CA VAL A 93 22.61 -4.50 -6.05
C VAL A 93 22.92 -5.65 -5.09
N ALA A 94 23.17 -6.85 -5.61
CA ALA A 94 23.51 -8.02 -4.79
C ALA A 94 24.76 -7.78 -3.94
N ASP A 95 25.81 -7.21 -4.51
CA ASP A 95 27.04 -6.86 -3.79
C ASP A 95 26.77 -5.81 -2.71
N SER A 96 25.99 -4.78 -3.02
CA SER A 96 25.67 -3.69 -2.08
C SER A 96 24.88 -4.15 -0.85
N ILE A 97 24.02 -5.17 -1.01
CA ILE A 97 23.21 -5.71 0.09
C ILE A 97 23.84 -6.97 0.72
N GLY A 98 24.99 -7.44 0.25
CA GLY A 98 25.64 -8.67 0.72
C GLY A 98 24.82 -9.94 0.44
N ALA A 99 24.19 -10.02 -0.74
CA ALA A 99 23.49 -11.20 -1.22
C ALA A 99 24.29 -11.88 -2.35
N ALA A 100 24.14 -13.19 -2.51
CA ALA A 100 24.60 -13.84 -3.73
C ALA A 100 23.76 -13.37 -4.93
N VAL A 101 24.41 -13.07 -6.06
CA VAL A 101 23.70 -12.61 -7.29
C VAL A 101 22.59 -13.55 -7.72
N ARG A 102 22.78 -14.86 -7.55
CA ARG A 102 21.77 -15.89 -7.85
C ARG A 102 20.53 -15.78 -6.96
N THR A 103 20.70 -15.36 -5.70
CA THR A 103 19.58 -15.11 -4.78
C THR A 103 18.80 -13.88 -5.25
N TYR A 104 19.50 -12.78 -5.57
CA TYR A 104 18.86 -11.57 -6.08
C TYR A 104 18.09 -11.81 -7.40
N GLN A 105 18.67 -12.60 -8.32
CA GLN A 105 18.01 -13.01 -9.56
C GLN A 105 16.71 -13.78 -9.33
N LYS A 106 16.65 -14.64 -8.31
CA LYS A 106 15.42 -15.34 -7.93
C LYS A 106 14.35 -14.39 -7.42
N TRP A 107 14.74 -13.32 -6.72
CA TRP A 107 13.80 -12.28 -6.30
C TRP A 107 13.22 -11.52 -7.48
N GLU A 108 14.05 -11.00 -8.41
CA GLU A 108 13.54 -10.28 -9.60
C GLU A 108 12.76 -11.15 -10.58
N SER A 109 12.83 -12.47 -10.46
CA SER A 109 12.06 -13.42 -11.28
C SER A 109 10.88 -14.04 -10.54
N GLY A 110 10.60 -13.59 -9.30
CA GLY A 110 9.45 -14.06 -8.52
C GLY A 110 9.55 -15.48 -7.98
N HIS A 111 10.72 -16.14 -8.08
CA HIS A 111 10.90 -17.52 -7.58
C HIS A 111 10.96 -17.59 -6.05
N THR A 112 11.48 -16.54 -5.41
CA THR A 112 11.57 -16.40 -3.95
C THR A 112 11.39 -14.94 -3.57
N THR A 113 11.20 -14.64 -2.29
CA THR A 113 11.14 -13.27 -1.76
C THR A 113 12.30 -12.99 -0.81
N PRO A 114 12.72 -11.72 -0.64
CA PRO A 114 13.67 -11.35 0.40
C PRO A 114 13.02 -11.43 1.79
N ASP A 115 13.82 -11.71 2.81
CA ASP A 115 13.38 -11.54 4.20
C ASP A 115 13.42 -10.06 4.63
N CYS A 116 13.01 -9.79 5.87
CA CYS A 116 12.98 -8.43 6.39
C CYS A 116 14.34 -7.72 6.38
N GLN A 117 15.44 -8.44 6.58
CA GLN A 117 16.78 -7.84 6.64
C GLN A 117 17.23 -7.42 5.24
N TYR A 118 17.03 -8.29 4.25
CA TYR A 118 17.34 -7.95 2.87
C TYR A 118 16.39 -6.88 2.32
N LEU A 119 15.12 -6.89 2.69
CA LEU A 119 14.18 -5.84 2.29
C LEU A 119 14.63 -4.46 2.77
N LEU A 120 15.05 -4.32 4.03
CA LEU A 120 15.58 -3.05 4.55
C LEU A 120 16.83 -2.58 3.79
N ARG A 121 17.74 -3.51 3.44
CA ARG A 121 18.93 -3.18 2.65
C ARG A 121 18.59 -2.76 1.23
N LEU A 122 17.65 -3.47 0.59
CA LEU A 122 17.13 -3.11 -0.73
C LEU A 122 16.52 -1.72 -0.71
N MET A 123 15.70 -1.40 0.31
CA MET A 123 15.07 -0.09 0.41
C MET A 123 16.10 1.04 0.48
N ASN A 124 17.18 0.84 1.25
CA ASN A 124 18.25 1.82 1.36
C ASN A 124 19.05 1.98 0.05
N VAL A 125 19.45 0.87 -0.58
CA VAL A 125 20.26 0.90 -1.82
C VAL A 125 19.50 1.46 -3.01
N LEU A 126 18.18 1.30 -3.03
CA LEU A 126 17.32 1.62 -4.18
C LEU A 126 16.48 2.91 -4.01
N ASP A 127 16.75 3.72 -2.98
CA ASP A 127 15.94 4.90 -2.59
C ASP A 127 14.43 4.60 -2.57
N ILE A 128 14.06 3.50 -1.91
CA ILE A 128 12.66 3.14 -1.67
C ILE A 128 12.26 3.72 -0.32
N ARG A 129 11.30 4.63 -0.32
CA ARG A 129 10.90 5.42 0.85
C ARG A 129 9.72 4.79 1.56
N GLU A 130 8.85 4.11 0.82
CA GLU A 130 7.64 3.51 1.34
C GLU A 130 7.56 2.03 0.92
N PRO A 131 7.16 1.11 1.84
CA PRO A 131 7.00 -0.31 1.49
C PRO A 131 6.09 -0.56 0.27
N LYS A 132 5.06 0.29 0.10
CA LYS A 132 4.11 0.23 -1.02
C LYS A 132 4.75 0.35 -2.41
N GLU A 133 5.96 0.89 -2.52
CA GLU A 133 6.68 0.98 -3.79
C GLU A 133 7.22 -0.38 -4.27
N ILE A 134 7.39 -1.35 -3.36
CA ILE A 134 7.92 -2.70 -3.65
C ILE A 134 6.97 -3.82 -3.22
N THR A 135 5.73 -3.45 -2.89
CA THR A 135 4.66 -4.39 -2.58
C THR A 135 3.44 -4.07 -3.42
N LYS A 136 2.64 -5.09 -3.69
CA LYS A 136 1.31 -4.94 -4.28
C LYS A 136 0.26 -5.55 -3.38
N THR A 137 -0.94 -5.00 -3.43
CA THR A 137 -2.10 -5.53 -2.70
C THR A 137 -2.47 -6.90 -3.26
N THR A 138 -2.57 -7.91 -2.40
CA THR A 138 -3.03 -9.25 -2.81
C THR A 138 -4.51 -9.22 -3.18
N ASN A 139 -4.93 -10.04 -4.15
CA ASN A 139 -6.35 -10.12 -4.51
C ASN A 139 -7.18 -10.65 -3.33
N PHE A 140 -8.20 -9.88 -2.90
CA PHE A 140 -9.23 -10.28 -1.92
C PHE A 140 -10.60 -10.40 -2.56
#